data_AF-A0A1F5I148-F1
#
_entry.id   AF-A0A1F5I148-F1
#
_cell.length_a   1.000
_cell.length_b   1.000
_cell.length_c   1.000
_cell.angle_alpha   90.00
_cell.angle_beta   90.00
_cell.angle_gamma   90.00
#
_symmetry.space_group_name_H-M   'P 1'
#
loop_
_entity.id
_entity.type
_entity.pdbx_description
1 polymer ?
#
loop_
_entity_poly.entity_id
_entity_poly.type
_entity_poly.pdbx_seq_one_letter_code
_entity_poly.pdbx_strand_id
1 'polypeptide(L)'
;MIRTQVYLTKDLHQSINEAAKRERKAKAQIIRDTLEEGLKKRQKSQKNAGDALLELARLGEKLNFRGPKDLSKNIDKYLYEDD
;
A
#
# COMPACT_ATOMS: atom_id res chain seq x y z
N MET A 1 5.71 18.01 17.92
CA MET A 1 5.03 16.75 18.28
C MET A 1 3.80 17.07 19.12
N ILE A 2 2.70 16.35 18.92
CA ILE A 2 1.47 16.49 19.71
C ILE A 2 1.39 15.31 20.69
N ARG A 3 1.10 15.58 21.97
CA ARG A 3 0.94 14.52 22.98
C ARG A 3 -0.49 14.00 22.92
N THR A 4 -0.62 12.70 22.65
CA THR A 4 -1.91 12.00 22.60
C THR A 4 -1.90 10.85 23.61
N GLN A 5 -3.01 10.65 24.31
CA GLN A 5 -3.23 9.52 25.20
C GLN A 5 -4.23 8.56 24.56
N VAL A 6 -3.91 7.27 24.55
CA VAL A 6 -4.77 6.21 24.01
C VAL A 6 -4.77 5.03 24.98
N TYR A 7 -5.92 4.38 25.13
CA TYR A 7 -6.01 3.14 25.88
C TYR A 7 -5.50 1.98 25.02
N LEU A 8 -4.70 1.10 25.62
CA LEU A 8 -4.16 -0.10 24.98
C LEU A 8 -4.69 -1.33 25.73
N THR A 9 -5.03 -2.38 25.00
CA THR A 9 -5.29 -3.68 25.62
C THR A 9 -4.00 -4.22 26.24
N LYS A 10 -4.15 -5.10 27.24
CA LYS A 10 -3.00 -5.73 27.92
C LYS A 10 -2.07 -6.43 26.92
N ASP A 11 -2.66 -7.17 25.99
CA ASP A 11 -1.93 -7.93 24.98
C ASP A 11 -1.15 -7.01 24.04
N LEU A 12 -1.78 -5.92 23.57
CA LEU A 12 -1.11 -4.94 22.70
C LEU A 12 0.06 -4.25 23.43
N HIS A 13 -0.13 -3.87 24.70
CA HIS A 13 0.94 -3.31 25.51
C HIS A 13 2.10 -4.30 25.69
N GLN A 14 1.81 -5.60 25.87
CA GLN A 14 2.83 -6.64 25.95
C GLN A 14 3.58 -6.79 24.61
N SER A 15 2.88 -6.85 23.48
CA SER A 15 3.52 -6.92 22.17
C SER A 15 4.44 -5.73 21.89
N ILE A 16 4.04 -4.52 22.29
CA ILE A 16 4.89 -3.31 22.18
C ILE A 16 6.16 -3.46 23.02
N ASN A 17 6.06 -4.04 24.23
CA ASN A 17 7.22 -4.26 25.09
C ASN A 17 8.21 -5.25 24.48
N GLU A 18 7.70 -6.34 23.90
CA GLU A 18 8.51 -7.36 23.24
C GLU A 18 9.21 -6.81 21.99
N ALA A 19 8.48 -6.05 21.16
CA ALA A 19 9.02 -5.38 19.99
C ALA A 19 10.11 -4.36 20.36
N ALA A 20 9.87 -3.52 21.37
CA ALA A 20 10.83 -2.54 21.86
C ALA A 20 12.14 -3.19 22.34
N LYS A 21 12.06 -4.33 23.04
CA LYS A 21 13.23 -5.11 23.46
C LYS A 21 13.98 -5.69 22.27
N ARG A 22 13.26 -6.27 21.31
CA ARG A 22 13.84 -6.90 20.11
C ARG A 22 14.58 -5.91 19.23
N GLU A 23 13.97 -4.74 19.01
CA GLU A 23 14.51 -3.70 18.13
C GLU A 23 15.44 -2.70 18.84
N ARG A 24 15.60 -2.81 20.16
CA ARG A 24 16.37 -1.86 20.99
C ARG A 24 15.93 -0.40 20.81
N LYS A 25 14.63 -0.19 20.63
CA LYS A 25 14.01 1.14 20.46
C LYS A 25 13.12 1.48 21.65
N ALA A 26 12.90 2.77 21.88
CA ALA A 26 11.91 3.22 22.84
C ALA A 26 10.50 2.80 22.41
N LYS A 27 9.64 2.43 23.37
CA LYS A 27 8.23 2.04 23.10
C LYS A 27 7.49 3.10 22.28
N ALA A 28 7.71 4.38 22.59
CA ALA A 28 7.11 5.49 21.86
C ALA A 28 7.54 5.53 20.38
N GLN A 29 8.79 5.13 20.07
CA GLN A 29 9.25 5.03 18.68
C GLN A 29 8.56 3.86 17.97
N ILE A 30 8.49 2.68 18.60
CA ILE A 30 7.77 1.52 18.05
C ILE A 30 6.31 1.86 17.74
N ILE A 31 5.62 2.53 18.68
CA ILE A 31 4.23 2.93 18.49
C ILE A 31 4.09 3.89 17.29
N ARG A 32 4.97 4.89 17.17
CA ARG A 32 4.94 5.82 16.04
C ARG A 32 5.22 5.13 14.71
N ASP A 33 6.30 4.37 14.60
CA ASP A 33 6.69 3.64 13.39
C ASP A 33 5.52 2.75 12.92
N THR A 34 4.95 1.98 13.86
CA THR A 34 3.83 1.07 13.58
C THR A 34 2.57 1.82 13.12
N LEU A 35 2.24 2.94 13.76
CA LEU A 35 1.09 3.75 13.38
C LEU A 35 1.27 4.41 12.02
N GLU A 36 2.45 4.96 11.72
CA GLU A 36 2.76 5.56 10.42
C GLU A 36 2.66 4.53 9.30
N GLU A 37 3.25 3.35 9.49
CA GLU A 37 3.15 2.26 8.51
C GLU A 37 1.71 1.77 8.34
N GLY A 38 0.98 1.58 9.45
CA GLY A 38 -0.42 1.16 9.44
C GLY A 38 -1.32 2.14 8.69
N LEU A 39 -1.12 3.45 8.91
CA LEU A 39 -1.87 4.50 8.22
C LEU A 39 -1.50 4.60 6.74
N LYS A 40 -0.21 4.48 6.40
CA LYS A 40 0.23 4.43 4.98
C LYS A 40 -0.38 3.22 4.26
N LYS A 41 -0.43 2.05 4.90
CA LYS A 41 -1.07 0.86 4.33
C LYS A 41 -2.57 1.06 4.14
N ARG A 42 -3.27 1.69 5.10
CA ARG A 42 -4.69 2.04 4.96
C ARG A 42 -4.95 3.03 3.83
N GLN A 43 -4.11 4.06 3.68
CA GLN A 43 -4.23 4.99 2.55
C GLN A 43 -3.99 4.29 1.21
N LYS A 44 -3.01 3.39 1.12
CA LYS A 44 -2.78 2.60 -0.09
C LYS A 44 -3.94 1.66 -0.40
N SER A 45 -4.56 1.03 0.61
CA SER A 45 -5.72 0.17 0.41
C SER A 45 -7.00 0.95 0.08
N GLN A 46 -7.01 2.27 0.31
CA GLN A 46 -8.11 3.15 -0.08
C GLN A 46 -8.05 3.63 -1.54
N LYS A 47 -6.99 3.25 -2.29
CA LYS A 47 -6.98 3.49 -3.74
C LYS A 47 -8.16 2.77 -4.36
N ASN A 48 -9.04 3.54 -4.99
CA ASN A 48 -10.17 2.96 -5.69
C ASN A 48 -9.72 2.42 -7.06
N ALA A 49 -10.60 1.71 -7.75
CA ALA A 49 -10.30 1.15 -9.07
C ALA A 49 -9.83 2.23 -10.07
N GLY A 50 -10.36 3.45 -9.98
CA GLY A 50 -9.94 4.58 -10.81
C GLY A 50 -8.49 5.01 -10.55
N ASP A 51 -8.08 5.09 -9.30
CA ASP A 51 -6.68 5.40 -8.94
C ASP A 51 -5.71 4.35 -9.50
N ALA A 52 -6.09 3.08 -9.44
CA ALA A 52 -5.30 1.98 -10.00
C ALA A 52 -5.19 2.06 -11.53
N LEU A 53 -6.31 2.33 -12.22
CA LEU A 53 -6.32 2.51 -13.68
C LEU A 53 -5.48 3.72 -14.12
N LEU A 54 -5.52 4.81 -13.38
CA LEU A 54 -4.71 5.99 -13.67
C LEU A 54 -3.20 5.73 -13.48
N GLU A 55 -2.83 4.92 -12.48
CA GLU A 55 -1.43 4.50 -12.30
C GLU A 55 -0.95 3.60 -13.45
N LEU A 56 -1.79 2.68 -13.93
CA LEU A 56 -1.47 1.87 -15.11
C LEU A 56 -1.32 2.71 -16.38
N ALA A 57 -2.18 3.71 -16.58
CA ALA A 57 -2.06 4.63 -17.72
C ALA A 57 -0.74 5.41 -17.70
N ARG A 58 -0.38 5.98 -16.54
CA ARG A 58 0.91 6.67 -16.35
C ARG A 58 2.11 5.76 -16.55
N LEU A 59 2.03 4.50 -16.14
CA LEU A 59 3.07 3.51 -16.38
C LEU A 59 3.23 3.24 -17.89
N GLY A 60 2.11 3.10 -18.61
CA GLY A 60 2.11 2.97 -20.06
C GLY A 60 2.80 4.15 -20.77
N GLU A 61 2.49 5.38 -20.36
CA GLU A 61 3.16 6.59 -20.86
C GLU A 61 4.67 6.56 -20.60
N LYS A 62 5.09 6.26 -19.37
CA LYS A 62 6.50 6.21 -18.97
C LYS A 62 7.30 5.17 -19.76
N LEU A 63 6.70 4.03 -20.05
CA LEU A 63 7.33 2.95 -20.82
C LEU A 63 7.16 3.15 -22.33
N ASN A 64 6.51 4.24 -22.77
CA ASN A 64 6.09 4.50 -24.15
C ASN A 64 5.35 3.30 -24.77
N PHE A 65 4.62 2.55 -23.93
CA PHE A 65 3.84 1.41 -24.36
C PHE A 65 2.54 1.90 -24.98
N ARG A 66 2.35 1.61 -26.27
CA ARG A 66 1.12 1.91 -27.00
C ARG A 66 0.55 0.60 -27.50
N GLY A 67 -0.40 0.04 -26.74
CA GLY A 67 -1.15 -1.12 -27.18
C GLY A 67 -1.96 -0.81 -28.45
N PRO A 68 -2.53 -1.85 -29.10
CA PRO A 68 -3.45 -1.68 -30.22
C PRO A 68 -4.59 -0.71 -29.89
N LYS A 69 -4.93 0.18 -30.83
CA LYS A 69 -5.98 1.21 -30.62
C LYS A 69 -7.37 0.61 -30.37
N ASP A 70 -7.55 -0.63 -30.76
CA ASP A 70 -8.75 -1.44 -30.74
C ASP A 70 -8.64 -2.61 -29.75
N LEU A 71 -7.65 -2.60 -28.86
CA LEU A 71 -7.42 -3.67 -27.86
C LEU A 71 -8.69 -4.03 -27.09
N SER A 72 -9.48 -3.03 -26.67
CA SER A 72 -10.71 -3.26 -25.90
C SER A 72 -11.82 -3.96 -26.69
N LYS A 73 -11.76 -3.93 -28.03
CA LYS A 73 -12.73 -4.57 -28.93
C LYS A 73 -12.28 -5.95 -29.40
N ASN A 74 -10.98 -6.21 -29.35
CA ASN A 74 -10.33 -7.38 -29.95
C ASN A 74 -9.49 -8.14 -28.93
N ILE A 75 -9.94 -8.20 -27.67
CA ILE A 75 -9.21 -8.84 -26.56
C ILE A 75 -8.83 -10.28 -26.93
N ASP A 76 -9.80 -11.06 -27.43
CA ASP A 76 -9.59 -12.48 -27.73
C ASP A 76 -8.53 -12.69 -28.81
N LYS A 77 -8.56 -11.86 -29.87
CA LYS A 77 -7.55 -11.85 -30.94
C LYS A 77 -6.14 -11.67 -30.36
N TYR A 78 -5.95 -10.67 -29.49
CA TYR A 78 -4.62 -10.38 -28.95
C TYR A 78 -4.18 -11.29 -27.80
N LEU A 79 -5.10 -12.08 -27.25
CA LEU A 79 -4.83 -12.93 -26.07
C LEU A 79 -4.73 -14.42 -26.42
N TYR A 80 -5.41 -14.87 -27.48
CA TYR A 80 -5.54 -16.29 -27.82
C TYR A 80 -5.16 -16.62 -29.26
N GLU A 81 -5.16 -15.63 -30.15
CA GLU A 81 -4.68 -15.81 -31.52
C GLU A 81 -3.23 -15.32 -31.56
N ASP A 82 -2.31 -16.18 -31.09
CA ASP A 82 -0.88 -16.04 -31.42
C ASP A 82 -0.70 -16.24 -32.95
N ASP A 83 0.25 -15.50 -33.55
CA ASP A 83 0.62 -15.57 -34.98
C ASP A 83 0.95 -16.99 -35.48
#